data_AF-A0A348TSX8-F1
#
_entry.id   AF-A0A348TSX8-F1
#
_cell.length_a   1.000
_cell.length_b   1.000
_cell.length_c   1.000
_cell.angle_alpha   90.00
_cell.angle_beta   90.00
_cell.angle_gamma   90.00
#
_symmetry.space_group_name_H-M   'P 1'
#
loop_
_entity.id
_entity.type
_entity.pdbx_description
1 polymer ?
#
loop_
_entity_poly.entity_id
_entity_poly.type
_entity_poly.pdbx_seq_one_letter_code
_entity_poly.pdbx_strand_id
1 'polypeptide(L)'
;MEILIFVTETNSRLSYSFHLIFSQILKVPHQITTDKEYYFSYKGPKFVYKKNPLDKGLFFYSADLLFEKGIKNQHIKVQNWNNLRILFVNENYGALPFDPFAASFYLVSRYEEYDSPWHDAHQRFEHNRSIAKRNHFLQIPVVNHYAELVKKKLLEHFPNI
;
A
#
# COMPACT_ATOMS: atom_id res chain seq x y z
N MET A 1 20.84 -6.76 2.20
CA MET A 1 20.61 -5.54 1.40
C MET A 1 19.25 -4.99 1.80
N GLU A 2 19.20 -3.71 2.15
CA GLU A 2 18.03 -3.06 2.76
C GLU A 2 17.38 -2.09 1.76
N ILE A 3 16.06 -1.98 1.79
CA ILE A 3 15.31 -1.02 0.95
C ILE A 3 15.07 0.25 1.77
N LEU A 4 15.51 1.40 1.27
CA LEU A 4 15.26 2.69 1.92
C LEU A 4 13.99 3.35 1.37
N ILE A 5 13.07 3.70 2.26
CA ILE A 5 11.76 4.26 1.93
C ILE A 5 11.68 5.69 2.47
N PHE A 6 11.60 6.67 1.58
CA PHE A 6 11.41 8.07 1.99
C PHE A 6 9.93 8.44 2.10
N VAL A 7 9.55 9.00 3.24
CA VAL A 7 8.21 9.52 3.55
C VAL A 7 8.29 10.92 4.17
N THR A 8 7.17 11.65 4.24
CA THR A 8 7.13 12.96 4.90
C THR A 8 7.00 12.88 6.42
N GLU A 9 6.37 11.83 6.91
CA GLU A 9 6.15 11.57 8.33
C GLU A 9 6.00 10.06 8.54
N THR A 10 6.17 9.60 9.77
CA THR A 10 6.04 8.19 10.15
C THR A 10 4.85 8.00 11.10
N ASN A 11 4.20 6.85 11.01
CA ASN A 11 3.14 6.44 11.91
C ASN A 11 2.94 4.91 11.88
N SER A 12 2.12 4.38 12.77
CA SER A 12 1.89 2.94 12.90
C SER A 12 1.26 2.30 11.66
N ARG A 13 0.41 3.01 10.90
CA ARG A 13 -0.20 2.48 9.66
C ARG A 13 0.84 2.31 8.58
N LEU A 14 1.68 3.31 8.37
CA LEU A 14 2.82 3.25 7.44
C LEU A 14 3.77 2.11 7.80
N SER A 15 4.25 2.10 9.05
CA SER A 15 5.20 1.09 9.52
C SER A 15 4.65 -0.32 9.38
N TYR A 16 3.38 -0.54 9.74
CA TYR A 16 2.71 -1.82 9.54
C TYR A 16 2.64 -2.22 8.06
N SER A 17 2.25 -1.30 7.18
CA SER A 17 2.06 -1.56 5.75
C SER A 17 3.37 -1.96 5.08
N PHE A 18 4.45 -1.22 5.36
CA PHE A 18 5.77 -1.55 4.85
C PHE A 18 6.32 -2.84 5.46
N HIS A 19 6.14 -3.06 6.76
CA HIS A 19 6.55 -4.30 7.41
C HIS A 19 5.84 -5.53 6.83
N LEU A 20 4.53 -5.43 6.57
CA LEU A 20 3.76 -6.49 5.93
C LEU A 20 4.32 -6.82 4.54
N ILE A 21 4.50 -5.82 3.69
CA ILE A 21 4.95 -6.05 2.31
C ILE A 21 6.40 -6.53 2.29
N PHE A 22 7.33 -5.78 2.90
CA PHE A 22 8.75 -6.05 2.77
C PHE A 22 9.23 -7.17 3.69
N SER A 23 8.92 -7.11 4.98
CA SER A 23 9.46 -8.07 5.94
C SER A 23 8.66 -9.37 6.01
N GLN A 24 7.33 -9.31 5.92
CA GLN A 24 6.49 -10.51 6.05
C GLN A 24 6.31 -11.26 4.74
N ILE A 25 6.01 -10.56 3.64
CA ILE A 25 5.73 -11.22 2.35
C ILE A 25 7.03 -11.39 1.54
N LEU A 26 7.75 -10.30 1.27
CA LEU A 26 8.93 -10.34 0.40
C LEU A 26 10.21 -10.82 1.11
N LYS A 27 10.21 -10.91 2.45
CA LYS A 27 11.35 -11.32 3.28
C LYS A 27 12.62 -10.50 3.04
N VAL A 28 12.47 -9.19 2.81
CA VAL A 28 13.57 -8.25 2.62
C VAL A 28 13.59 -7.19 3.74
N PRO A 29 14.77 -6.81 4.25
CA PRO A 29 14.87 -5.74 5.24
C PRO A 29 14.57 -4.39 4.57
N HIS A 30 13.98 -3.48 5.35
CA HIS A 30 13.63 -2.15 4.90
C HIS A 30 13.82 -1.14 6.03
N GLN A 31 14.12 0.09 5.66
CA GLN A 31 14.25 1.23 6.55
C GLN A 31 13.35 2.36 6.05
N ILE A 32 12.63 3.01 6.97
CA ILE A 32 11.86 4.22 6.67
C ILE A 32 12.70 5.43 7.09
N THR A 33 12.73 6.47 6.26
CA THR A 33 13.39 7.73 6.59
C THR A 33 12.51 8.93 6.21
N THR A 34 12.60 9.98 7.03
CA THR A 34 12.10 11.33 6.72
C THR A 34 13.22 12.30 6.38
N ASP A 35 14.48 11.84 6.46
CA ASP A 35 15.67 12.62 6.13
C ASP A 35 15.92 12.56 4.62
N LYS A 36 15.81 13.72 3.97
CA LYS A 36 16.03 13.88 2.53
C LYS A 36 17.50 13.72 2.16
N GLU A 37 18.43 14.24 2.96
CA GLU A 37 19.86 14.18 2.67
C GLU A 37 20.35 12.73 2.75
N TYR A 38 19.88 11.99 3.75
CA TYR A 38 20.13 10.55 3.83
C TYR A 38 19.54 9.81 2.63
N TYR A 39 18.29 10.11 2.25
CA TYR A 39 17.68 9.52 1.05
C TYR A 39 18.51 9.79 -0.21
N PHE A 40 18.96 11.02 -0.46
CA PHE A 40 19.74 11.35 -1.66
C PHE A 40 21.13 10.70 -1.67
N SER A 41 21.80 10.62 -0.51
CA SER A 41 23.14 10.00 -0.40
C SER A 41 23.11 8.48 -0.46
N TYR A 42 22.00 7.84 -0.12
CA TYR A 42 21.85 6.37 -0.15
C TYR A 42 22.06 5.78 -1.55
N LYS A 43 22.91 4.74 -1.63
CA LYS A 43 23.32 4.10 -2.89
C LYS A 43 22.58 2.80 -3.23
N GLY A 44 21.87 2.23 -2.26
CA GLY A 44 21.09 1.01 -2.45
C GLY A 44 19.69 1.26 -3.02
N PRO A 45 18.86 0.19 -3.09
CA PRO A 45 17.47 0.30 -3.51
C PRO A 45 16.70 1.27 -2.63
N LYS A 46 16.05 2.24 -3.26
CA LYS A 46 15.26 3.24 -2.54
C LYS A 46 14.09 3.73 -3.37
N PHE A 47 13.05 4.17 -2.69
CA PHE A 47 11.93 4.82 -3.36
C PHE A 47 11.28 5.87 -2.47
N VAL A 48 10.52 6.75 -3.11
CA VAL A 48 9.72 7.78 -2.44
C VAL A 48 8.27 7.30 -2.36
N TYR A 49 7.66 7.45 -1.19
CA TYR A 49 6.23 7.21 -0.96
C TYR A 49 5.55 8.50 -0.47
N LYS A 50 4.94 9.24 -1.41
CA LYS A 50 4.37 10.58 -1.19
C LYS A 50 3.25 10.89 -2.17
N LYS A 51 2.58 12.05 -2.01
CA LYS A 51 1.59 12.57 -2.97
C LYS A 51 2.19 12.96 -4.33
N ASN A 52 3.41 13.49 -4.32
CA ASN A 52 4.11 13.98 -5.51
C ASN A 52 5.54 13.41 -5.54
N PRO A 53 6.12 13.19 -6.74
CA PRO A 53 7.49 12.73 -6.88
C PRO A 53 8.46 13.74 -6.24
N LEU A 54 9.54 13.23 -5.65
CA LEU A 54 10.61 14.05 -5.08
C LEU A 54 11.73 14.30 -6.10
N ASP A 55 12.02 13.31 -6.93
CA ASP A 55 13.06 13.29 -7.94
C ASP A 55 12.64 12.41 -9.14
N LYS A 56 13.59 12.05 -9.99
CA LYS A 56 13.38 11.14 -11.14
C LYS A 56 13.50 9.64 -10.76
N GLY A 57 13.62 9.33 -9.47
CA GLY A 57 13.75 7.97 -8.95
C GLY A 57 12.42 7.22 -8.88
N LEU A 58 12.47 6.02 -8.29
CA LEU A 58 11.28 5.20 -8.09
C LEU A 58 10.32 5.89 -7.10
N PHE A 59 9.06 6.05 -7.52
CA PHE A 59 8.05 6.79 -6.79
C PHE A 59 6.73 6.02 -6.73
N PHE A 60 6.17 5.85 -5.53
CA PHE A 60 4.83 5.34 -5.30
C PHE A 60 3.96 6.45 -4.73
N TYR A 61 2.78 6.63 -5.33
CA TYR A 61 1.78 7.56 -4.80
C TYR A 61 1.27 7.08 -3.45
N SER A 62 1.02 8.04 -2.56
CA SER A 62 0.53 7.79 -1.22
C SER A 62 -0.91 8.27 -1.01
N ALA A 63 -1.85 7.35 -0.82
CA ALA A 63 -3.22 7.67 -0.43
C ALA A 63 -3.27 8.25 0.99
N ASP A 64 -4.31 9.03 1.28
CA ASP A 64 -4.43 9.72 2.58
C ASP A 64 -4.62 8.75 3.74
N LEU A 65 -5.20 7.57 3.49
CA LEU A 65 -5.52 6.56 4.51
C LEU A 65 -4.36 6.28 5.48
N LEU A 66 -3.13 6.18 4.97
CA LEU A 66 -1.96 5.87 5.82
C LEU A 66 -1.49 7.06 6.66
N PHE A 67 -1.97 8.27 6.41
CA PHE A 67 -1.63 9.50 7.15
C PHE A 67 -2.80 10.05 7.95
N GLU A 68 -4.00 9.48 7.79
CA GLU A 68 -5.18 9.86 8.55
C GLU A 68 -5.09 9.46 10.03
N LYS A 69 -5.63 10.32 10.89
CA LYS A 69 -5.91 10.04 12.30
C LYS A 69 -7.35 9.58 12.48
N GLY A 70 -7.57 8.64 13.39
CA GLY A 70 -8.89 8.07 13.67
C GLY A 70 -9.42 7.21 12.52
N ILE A 71 -10.65 6.72 12.67
CA ILE A 71 -11.33 5.97 11.61
C ILE A 71 -12.19 6.95 10.82
N LYS A 72 -12.09 6.88 9.50
CA LYS A 72 -12.85 7.72 8.56
C LYS A 72 -13.37 6.86 7.43
N ASN A 73 -14.59 7.14 6.99
CA ASN A 73 -15.18 6.46 5.84
C ASN A 73 -14.31 6.66 4.59
N GLN A 74 -14.02 5.57 3.89
CA GLN A 74 -13.21 5.56 2.67
C GLN A 74 -14.10 5.27 1.47
N HIS A 75 -14.26 6.25 0.58
CA HIS A 75 -14.98 6.06 -0.68
C HIS A 75 -14.08 5.42 -1.74
N ILE A 76 -13.85 4.11 -1.61
CA ILE A 76 -12.92 3.37 -2.47
C ILE A 76 -13.60 2.93 -3.77
N LYS A 77 -13.06 3.40 -4.90
CA LYS A 77 -13.35 2.83 -6.22
C LYS A 77 -12.45 1.63 -6.47
N VAL A 78 -13.05 0.47 -6.75
CA VAL A 78 -12.32 -0.72 -7.19
C VAL A 78 -12.22 -0.73 -8.71
N GLN A 79 -11.03 -0.97 -9.25
CA GLN A 79 -10.82 -1.13 -10.69
C GLN A 79 -10.17 -2.49 -10.98
N ASN A 80 -10.30 -2.97 -12.22
CA ASN A 80 -9.55 -4.13 -12.69
C ASN A 80 -8.33 -3.64 -13.48
N TRP A 81 -7.13 -4.04 -13.07
CA TRP A 81 -5.89 -3.71 -13.74
C TRP A 81 -5.01 -4.96 -13.82
N ASN A 82 -4.64 -5.38 -15.03
CA ASN A 82 -3.89 -6.61 -15.28
C ASN A 82 -4.48 -7.84 -14.58
N ASN A 83 -5.81 -8.02 -14.68
CA ASN A 83 -6.58 -9.08 -14.01
C ASN A 83 -6.51 -9.07 -12.47
N LEU A 84 -6.08 -7.97 -11.87
CA LEU A 84 -6.05 -7.78 -10.43
C LEU A 84 -7.01 -6.66 -10.04
N ARG A 85 -7.78 -6.88 -8.97
CA ARG A 85 -8.58 -5.81 -8.37
C ARG A 85 -7.65 -4.86 -7.64
N ILE A 86 -7.67 -3.58 -7.99
CA ILE A 86 -6.87 -2.53 -7.37
C ILE A 86 -7.78 -1.53 -6.62
N LEU A 87 -7.29 -1.05 -5.47
CA LEU A 87 -7.92 -0.05 -4.60
C LEU A 87 -7.00 1.17 -4.50
N PHE A 88 -7.51 2.33 -4.06
CA PHE A 88 -6.72 3.57 -3.96
C PHE A 88 -6.02 3.91 -5.27
N VAL A 89 -6.80 3.89 -6.36
CA VAL A 89 -6.32 4.23 -7.70
C VAL A 89 -5.82 5.65 -7.71
N ASN A 90 -4.64 5.85 -8.28
CA ASN A 90 -4.08 7.16 -8.53
C ASN A 90 -4.21 7.45 -10.02
N GLU A 91 -4.93 8.50 -10.37
CA GLU A 91 -5.03 8.96 -11.76
C GLU A 91 -3.76 9.71 -12.22
N ASN A 92 -2.87 10.04 -11.28
CA ASN A 92 -1.58 10.68 -11.56
C ASN A 92 -0.45 9.67 -11.81
N TYR A 93 0.73 10.22 -12.10
CA TYR A 93 1.99 9.49 -12.29
C TYR A 93 2.45 8.73 -11.03
N GLY A 94 3.03 7.54 -11.22
CA GLY A 94 3.58 6.68 -10.16
C GLY A 94 4.08 5.35 -10.73
N ALA A 95 4.83 4.57 -9.93
CA ALA A 95 5.34 3.26 -10.32
C ALA A 95 4.23 2.23 -10.57
N LEU A 96 3.10 2.40 -9.88
CA LEU A 96 1.87 1.64 -10.08
C LEU A 96 0.69 2.63 -10.20
N PRO A 97 -0.40 2.26 -10.89
CA PRO A 97 -1.58 3.12 -11.06
C PRO A 97 -2.45 3.21 -9.79
N PHE A 98 -1.95 2.74 -8.66
CA PHE A 98 -2.64 2.70 -7.38
C PHE A 98 -1.61 2.66 -6.26
N ASP A 99 -2.08 2.87 -5.03
CA ASP A 99 -1.28 2.74 -3.83
C ASP A 99 -1.33 1.30 -3.28
N PRO A 100 -0.29 0.48 -3.48
CA PRO A 100 -0.27 -0.90 -3.00
C PRO A 100 -0.19 -0.99 -1.48
N PHE A 101 0.34 0.03 -0.79
CA PHE A 101 0.54 0.00 0.65
C PHE A 101 -0.76 0.35 1.38
N ALA A 102 -1.45 1.41 0.96
CA ALA A 102 -2.77 1.74 1.50
C ALA A 102 -3.81 0.66 1.18
N ALA A 103 -3.80 0.12 -0.04
CA ALA A 103 -4.68 -0.99 -0.41
C ALA A 103 -4.45 -2.23 0.47
N SER A 104 -3.19 -2.57 0.72
CA SER A 104 -2.85 -3.70 1.61
C SER A 104 -3.28 -3.46 3.04
N PHE A 105 -3.01 -2.27 3.59
CA PHE A 105 -3.45 -1.91 4.93
C PHE A 105 -4.96 -2.04 5.08
N TYR A 106 -5.72 -1.43 4.16
CA TYR A 106 -7.18 -1.44 4.21
C TYR A 106 -7.75 -2.86 4.24
N LEU A 107 -7.23 -3.73 3.38
CA LEU A 107 -7.72 -5.11 3.24
C LEU A 107 -7.34 -5.99 4.43
N VAL A 108 -6.09 -5.95 4.88
CA VAL A 108 -5.60 -6.84 5.95
C VAL A 108 -6.08 -6.38 7.32
N SER A 109 -6.14 -5.07 7.57
CA SER A 109 -6.68 -4.53 8.83
C SER A 109 -8.20 -4.65 8.92
N ARG A 110 -8.88 -5.11 7.86
CA ARG A 110 -10.35 -5.13 7.75
C ARG A 110 -10.94 -3.74 8.04
N TYR A 111 -10.31 -2.70 7.51
CA TYR A 111 -10.62 -1.31 7.87
C TYR A 111 -12.09 -0.92 7.66
N GLU A 112 -12.75 -1.54 6.68
CA GLU A 112 -14.18 -1.34 6.40
C GLU A 112 -15.11 -1.79 7.54
N GLU A 113 -14.64 -2.62 8.46
CA GLU A 113 -15.45 -3.16 9.56
C GLU A 113 -15.52 -2.21 10.76
N TYR A 114 -14.54 -1.32 10.94
CA TYR A 114 -14.39 -0.53 12.17
C TYR A 114 -15.50 0.49 12.42
N ASP A 115 -16.18 0.96 11.38
CA ASP A 115 -17.28 1.93 11.46
C ASP A 115 -18.42 1.54 10.50
N SER A 116 -18.61 0.24 10.29
CA SER A 116 -19.69 -0.25 9.44
C SER A 116 -21.04 -0.04 10.12
N PRO A 117 -22.01 0.62 9.48
CA PRO A 117 -23.39 0.64 9.99
C PRO A 117 -24.12 -0.69 9.75
N TRP A 118 -23.54 -1.58 8.92
CA TRP A 118 -24.16 -2.83 8.49
C TRP A 118 -23.67 -4.00 9.35
N HIS A 119 -24.59 -4.52 10.16
CA HIS A 119 -24.35 -5.66 11.02
C HIS A 119 -25.35 -6.77 10.76
N ASP A 120 -24.91 -8.01 10.93
CA ASP A 120 -25.78 -9.19 10.93
C ASP A 120 -26.58 -9.31 12.25
N ALA A 121 -27.40 -10.35 12.37
CA ALA A 121 -28.20 -10.63 13.57
C ALA A 121 -27.36 -10.82 14.86
N HIS A 122 -26.05 -11.01 14.73
CA HIS A 122 -25.10 -11.17 15.84
C HIS A 122 -24.23 -9.93 16.07
N GLN A 123 -24.60 -8.77 15.50
CA GLN A 123 -23.83 -7.53 15.59
C GLN A 123 -22.41 -7.64 15.00
N ARG A 124 -22.21 -8.52 14.02
CA ARG A 124 -20.93 -8.66 13.30
C ARG A 124 -21.03 -7.99 11.95
N PHE A 125 -19.89 -7.59 11.39
CA PHE A 125 -19.84 -7.06 10.03
C PHE A 125 -20.44 -8.06 9.01
N GLU A 126 -21.37 -7.58 8.19
CA GLU A 126 -22.01 -8.42 7.16
C GLU A 126 -21.01 -8.72 6.02
N HIS A 127 -20.44 -9.94 5.99
CA HIS A 127 -19.39 -10.29 5.03
C HIS A 127 -19.79 -10.10 3.55
N ASN A 128 -21.08 -10.21 3.23
CA ASN A 128 -21.61 -10.01 1.87
C ASN A 128 -21.45 -8.56 1.39
N ARG A 129 -21.28 -7.61 2.33
CA ARG A 129 -21.03 -6.20 2.06
C ARG A 129 -19.55 -5.87 1.89
N SER A 130 -18.64 -6.80 2.21
CA SER A 130 -17.20 -6.57 2.07
C SER A 130 -16.84 -6.16 0.64
N ILE A 131 -15.88 -5.25 0.51
CA ILE A 131 -15.38 -4.82 -0.80
C ILE A 131 -14.87 -6.02 -1.62
N ALA A 132 -14.24 -7.00 -0.95
CA ALA A 132 -13.68 -8.20 -1.57
C ALA A 132 -14.76 -9.14 -2.11
N LYS A 133 -15.85 -9.35 -1.35
CA LYS A 133 -16.97 -10.18 -1.81
C LYS A 133 -17.73 -9.51 -2.94
N ARG A 134 -18.07 -8.22 -2.80
CA ARG A 134 -18.82 -7.44 -3.81
C ARG A 134 -18.08 -7.33 -5.15
N ASN A 135 -16.75 -7.36 -5.14
CA ASN A 135 -15.93 -7.26 -6.35
C ASN A 135 -15.28 -8.61 -6.75
N HIS A 136 -15.77 -9.72 -6.19
CA HIS A 136 -15.41 -11.09 -6.56
C HIS A 136 -13.92 -11.41 -6.48
N PHE A 137 -13.20 -10.87 -5.49
CA PHE A 137 -11.78 -11.16 -5.28
C PHE A 137 -11.46 -11.76 -3.90
N LEU A 138 -12.48 -12.18 -3.15
CA LEU A 138 -12.30 -12.74 -1.80
C LEU A 138 -11.36 -13.96 -1.75
N GLN A 139 -11.30 -14.76 -2.82
CA GLN A 139 -10.47 -15.96 -2.92
C GLN A 139 -9.08 -15.69 -3.54
N ILE A 140 -8.80 -14.43 -3.89
CA ILE A 140 -7.54 -14.05 -4.53
C ILE A 140 -6.62 -13.48 -3.44
N PRO A 141 -5.36 -13.93 -3.32
CA PRO A 141 -4.39 -13.38 -2.40
C PRO A 141 -3.85 -12.04 -2.93
N VAL A 142 -4.75 -11.06 -3.05
CA VAL A 142 -4.52 -9.79 -3.74
C VAL A 142 -3.35 -9.01 -3.15
N VAL A 143 -3.16 -9.07 -1.83
CA VAL A 143 -2.05 -8.41 -1.12
C VAL A 143 -0.71 -9.04 -1.48
N ASN A 144 -0.64 -10.36 -1.65
CA ASN A 144 0.58 -11.02 -2.14
C ASN A 144 0.89 -10.60 -3.58
N HIS A 145 -0.13 -10.46 -4.44
CA HIS A 145 0.06 -9.94 -5.78
C HIS A 145 0.54 -8.48 -5.77
N TYR A 146 0.04 -7.63 -4.87
CA TYR A 146 0.54 -6.27 -4.70
C TYR A 146 2.02 -6.25 -4.29
N ALA A 147 2.44 -7.13 -3.38
CA ALA A 147 3.84 -7.26 -2.99
C ALA A 147 4.73 -7.65 -4.18
N GLU A 148 4.30 -8.62 -5.00
CA GLU A 148 5.03 -9.01 -6.22
C GLU A 148 5.10 -7.88 -7.25
N LEU A 149 4.06 -7.06 -7.38
CA LEU A 149 4.09 -5.88 -8.24
C LEU A 149 5.09 -4.83 -7.74
N VAL A 150 5.15 -4.60 -6.42
CA VAL A 150 6.15 -3.71 -5.81
C VAL A 150 7.57 -4.23 -6.05
N LYS A 151 7.80 -5.53 -5.83
CA LYS A 151 9.09 -6.19 -6.12
C LYS A 151 9.47 -6.03 -7.59
N LYS A 152 8.55 -6.28 -8.52
CA LYS A 152 8.80 -6.11 -9.95
C LYS A 152 9.26 -4.69 -10.28
N LYS A 153 8.60 -3.67 -9.72
CA LYS A 153 8.97 -2.26 -9.92
C LYS A 153 10.33 -1.90 -9.32
N LEU A 154 10.68 -2.50 -8.18
CA LEU A 154 12.01 -2.36 -7.61
C LEU A 154 13.08 -2.97 -8.52
N LEU A 155 12.89 -4.19 -9.01
CA LEU A 155 13.84 -4.88 -9.90
C LEU A 155 13.97 -4.21 -11.28
N GLU A 156 12.88 -3.62 -11.80
CA GLU A 156 12.92 -2.82 -13.03
C GLU A 156 13.80 -1.55 -12.86
N HIS A 157 13.76 -0.91 -11.69
CA HIS A 157 14.51 0.32 -11.43
C HIS A 157 15.93 0.08 -10.92
N PHE A 158 16.12 -1.04 -10.21
CA PHE A 158 17.39 -1.50 -9.67
C PHE A 158 17.58 -2.96 -10.17
N PRO A 159 18.19 -3.19 -11.33
CA PRO A 159 18.29 -4.54 -11.90
C PRO A 159 19.35 -5.43 -11.25
N ASN A 160 20.32 -4.82 -10.55
CA ASN A 160 21.48 -5.51 -9.98
C ASN A 160 21.29 -5.88 -8.50
N ILE A 161 20.03 -6.06 -8.07
CA ILE A 161 19.63 -6.35 -6.69
C ILE A 161 18.76 -7.60 -6.59
#